data_AF-A0A8H1QM99-F1
#
_entry.id   AF-A0A8H1QM99-F1
#
_cell.length_a   1.000
_cell.length_b   1.000
_cell.length_c   1.000
_cell.angle_alpha   90.00
_cell.angle_beta   90.00
_cell.angle_gamma   90.00
#
_symmetry.space_group_name_H-M   'P 1'
#
loop_
_entity.id
_entity.type
_entity.pdbx_description
1 polymer ?
#
loop_
_entity_poly.entity_id
_entity_poly.type
_entity_poly.pdbx_seq_one_letter_code
_entity_poly.pdbx_strand_id
1 'polypeptide(L)'
;MGMKKDNGPVMELIRASMLPSFLRAKARSEDPVCQVVSRAARADIAENSGDHVHSLAIGAGVSAAGLISWLAQSRGTEPSAVLDRIEQASIKGLETPNRVVAMLRTLLTGPPGMAATADLMVQIFAEDEEGYYDLIVELGEFSASCVNLLDTTGVSTTEATLKDLDEMLRDFYSG
;
A
#
# COMPACT_ATOMS: atom_id res chain seq x y z
N MET A 1 17.86 7.05 19.52
CA MET A 1 16.99 6.03 20.14
C MET A 1 16.20 5.44 18.99
N GLY A 2 16.62 4.29 18.46
CA GLY A 2 16.07 3.77 17.20
C GLY A 2 14.62 3.33 17.39
N MET A 3 13.69 3.95 16.69
CA MET A 3 12.30 3.52 16.67
C MET A 3 12.22 2.11 16.09
N LYS A 4 11.49 1.22 16.77
CA LYS A 4 11.03 -0.02 16.16
C LYS A 4 10.18 0.38 14.96
N LYS A 5 10.58 -0.04 13.76
CA LYS A 5 9.70 0.03 12.61
C LYS A 5 8.49 -0.86 12.94
N ASP A 6 7.32 -0.25 13.10
CA ASP A 6 6.08 -0.91 13.51
C ASP A 6 5.15 -1.01 12.29
N ASN A 7 4.62 -2.19 12.03
CA ASN A 7 3.66 -2.42 10.96
C ASN A 7 2.22 -2.08 11.35
N GLY A 8 1.97 -1.73 12.61
CA GLY A 8 0.66 -1.31 13.12
C GLY A 8 -0.04 -0.26 12.23
N PRO A 9 0.62 0.86 11.86
CA PRO A 9 0.04 1.88 10.99
C PRO A 9 -0.35 1.36 9.60
N VAL A 10 0.42 0.44 9.03
CA VAL A 10 0.14 -0.17 7.71
C VAL A 10 -1.08 -1.07 7.80
N MET A 11 -1.15 -1.93 8.83
CA MET A 11 -2.30 -2.78 9.05
C MET A 11 -3.57 -1.98 9.38
N GLU A 12 -3.42 -0.84 10.07
CA GLU A 12 -4.52 0.09 10.31
C GLU A 12 -5.01 0.74 9.01
N LEU A 13 -4.09 1.20 8.15
CA LEU A 13 -4.40 1.73 6.81
C LEU A 13 -5.24 0.73 6.00
N ILE A 14 -4.77 -0.52 5.88
CA ILE A 14 -5.45 -1.56 5.11
C ILE A 14 -6.85 -1.83 5.68
N ARG A 15 -6.98 -1.97 7.01
CA ARG A 15 -8.29 -2.20 7.64
C ARG A 15 -9.24 -1.03 7.45
N ALA A 16 -8.74 0.21 7.54
CA ALA A 16 -9.53 1.40 7.29
C ALA A 16 -10.02 1.43 5.82
N SER A 17 -9.17 1.01 4.87
CA SER A 17 -9.52 0.93 3.44
C SER A 17 -10.55 -0.15 3.11
N MET A 18 -10.74 -1.13 4.00
CA MET A 18 -11.78 -2.15 3.86
C MET A 18 -13.15 -1.72 4.38
N LEU A 19 -13.26 -0.55 5.04
CA LEU A 19 -14.55 -0.05 5.50
C LEU A 19 -15.45 0.26 4.30
N PRO A 20 -16.74 -0.13 4.35
CA PRO A 20 -17.70 0.22 3.31
C PRO A 20 -17.71 1.72 3.02
N SER A 21 -17.83 2.10 1.74
CA SER A 21 -17.78 3.50 1.29
C SER A 21 -18.83 4.40 1.93
N PHE A 22 -19.97 3.85 2.39
CA PHE A 22 -20.98 4.62 3.14
C PHE A 22 -20.59 4.93 4.59
N LEU A 23 -19.57 4.25 5.13
CA LEU A 23 -18.93 4.57 6.42
C LEU A 23 -17.72 5.49 6.24
N ARG A 24 -17.30 5.77 5.01
CA ARG A 24 -16.21 6.70 4.69
C ARG A 24 -16.80 8.10 4.56
N ALA A 25 -16.26 9.03 5.33
CA ALA A 25 -16.80 10.39 5.37
C ALA A 25 -16.61 11.11 4.03
N LYS A 26 -17.48 12.08 3.74
CA LYS A 26 -17.36 12.90 2.53
C LYS A 26 -16.15 13.84 2.56
N ALA A 27 -15.68 14.21 3.74
CA ALA A 27 -14.51 15.05 3.92
C ALA A 27 -13.27 14.19 4.18
N ARG A 28 -12.15 14.48 3.48
CA ARG A 28 -10.86 13.80 3.68
C ARG A 28 -10.41 13.80 5.15
N SER A 29 -10.68 14.88 5.89
CA SER A 29 -10.34 14.97 7.33
C SER A 29 -11.06 13.97 8.22
N GLU A 30 -12.17 13.41 7.74
CA GLU A 30 -13.04 12.50 8.46
C GLU A 30 -12.97 11.06 7.89
N ASP A 31 -12.31 10.85 6.75
CA ASP A 31 -12.09 9.52 6.18
C ASP A 31 -11.07 8.75 7.05
N PRO A 32 -11.42 7.56 7.59
CA PRO A 32 -10.52 6.76 8.41
C PRO A 32 -9.16 6.47 7.76
N VAL A 33 -9.10 6.30 6.44
CA VAL A 33 -7.86 6.03 5.71
C VAL A 33 -6.98 7.28 5.68
N CYS A 34 -7.57 8.44 5.35
CA CYS A 34 -6.87 9.71 5.37
C CYS A 34 -6.42 10.11 6.79
N GLN A 35 -7.14 9.68 7.84
CA GLN A 35 -6.74 9.90 9.23
C GLN A 35 -5.48 9.12 9.61
N VAL A 36 -5.28 7.91 9.09
CA VAL A 36 -4.03 7.16 9.29
C VAL A 36 -2.85 7.94 8.72
N VAL A 37 -2.96 8.41 7.48
CA VAL A 37 -1.92 9.22 6.80
C VAL A 37 -1.67 10.53 7.54
N SER A 38 -2.74 11.21 7.95
CA SER A 38 -2.65 12.47 8.71
C SER A 38 -1.94 12.30 10.05
N ARG A 39 -2.11 11.16 10.73
CA ARG A 39 -1.39 10.89 11.99
C ARG A 39 0.09 10.66 11.76
N ALA A 40 0.47 9.95 10.70
CA ALA A 40 1.88 9.77 10.33
C ALA A 40 2.53 11.13 10.04
N ALA A 41 1.88 11.98 9.23
CA ALA A 41 2.38 13.33 8.92
C ALA A 41 2.50 14.22 10.18
N ARG A 42 1.55 14.12 11.12
CA ARG A 42 1.65 14.85 12.40
C ARG A 42 2.79 14.36 13.29
N ALA A 43 3.10 13.06 13.27
CA ALA A 43 4.25 12.51 14.00
C ALA A 43 5.57 13.02 13.42
N ASP A 44 5.68 13.03 12.09
CA ASP A 44 6.82 13.60 11.36
C ASP A 44 7.03 15.09 11.70
N ILE A 45 5.97 15.89 11.73
CA ILE A 45 6.04 17.30 12.15
C ILE A 45 6.51 17.43 13.61
N ALA A 46 5.98 16.61 14.52
CA ALA A 46 6.33 16.67 15.94
C ALA A 46 7.79 16.27 16.21
N GLU A 47 8.33 15.37 15.39
CA GLU A 47 9.69 14.85 15.51
C GLU A 47 10.70 15.57 14.60
N ASN A 48 10.22 16.46 13.72
CA ASN A 48 11.01 17.10 12.67
C ASN A 48 11.75 16.07 11.81
N SER A 49 11.03 15.03 11.39
CA SER A 49 11.48 13.92 10.54
C SER A 49 10.51 13.69 9.38
N GLY A 50 10.85 12.77 8.47
CA GLY A 50 9.94 12.26 7.41
C GLY A 50 9.79 10.74 7.46
N ASP A 51 10.17 10.14 8.60
CA ASP A 51 10.35 8.71 8.72
C ASP A 51 9.01 7.97 8.82
N HIS A 52 7.99 8.58 9.45
CA HIS A 52 6.70 7.94 9.68
C HIS A 52 5.90 7.79 8.40
N VAL A 53 5.77 8.87 7.62
CA VAL A 53 5.07 8.82 6.33
C VAL A 53 5.83 7.93 5.34
N HIS A 54 7.16 8.02 5.27
CA HIS A 54 7.94 7.14 4.40
C HIS A 54 7.82 5.67 4.80
N SER A 55 7.88 5.35 6.08
CA SER A 55 7.70 3.97 6.57
C SER A 55 6.30 3.45 6.24
N LEU A 56 5.26 4.28 6.41
CA LEU A 56 3.87 3.94 6.06
C LEU A 56 3.72 3.65 4.56
N ALA A 57 4.27 4.51 3.71
CA ALA A 57 4.23 4.36 2.27
C ALA A 57 4.98 3.10 1.78
N ILE A 58 6.18 2.84 2.34
CA ILE A 58 6.95 1.61 2.03
C ILE A 58 6.14 0.38 2.43
N GLY A 59 5.63 0.35 3.67
CA GLY A 59 4.87 -0.80 4.16
C GLY A 59 3.59 -1.05 3.37
N ALA A 60 2.89 0.01 2.97
CA ALA A 60 1.72 -0.09 2.09
C ALA A 60 2.10 -0.66 0.71
N GLY A 61 3.22 -0.21 0.14
CA GLY A 61 3.77 -0.74 -1.11
C GLY A 61 4.14 -2.21 -1.04
N VAL A 62 4.86 -2.61 0.02
CA VAL A 62 5.24 -4.01 0.27
C VAL A 62 4.00 -4.89 0.46
N SER A 63 2.98 -4.41 1.17
CA SER A 63 1.70 -5.11 1.34
C SER A 63 1.02 -5.37 -0.01
N ALA A 64 0.90 -4.31 -0.82
CA ALA A 64 0.28 -4.39 -2.14
C ALA A 64 1.07 -5.31 -3.10
N ALA A 65 2.40 -5.29 -3.04
CA ALA A 65 3.26 -6.19 -3.82
C ALA A 65 3.12 -7.67 -3.39
N GLY A 66 3.05 -7.92 -2.08
CA GLY A 66 2.79 -9.26 -1.53
C GLY A 66 1.43 -9.81 -1.98
N LEU A 67 0.38 -8.99 -1.90
CA LEU A 67 -0.97 -9.34 -2.38
C LEU A 67 -1.00 -9.65 -3.87
N ILE A 68 -0.30 -8.86 -4.69
CA ILE A 68 -0.19 -9.13 -6.13
C ILE A 68 0.54 -10.44 -6.38
N SER A 69 1.57 -10.74 -5.60
CA SER A 69 2.30 -12.01 -5.70
C SER A 69 1.40 -13.21 -5.35
N TRP A 70 0.57 -13.12 -4.30
CA TRP A 70 -0.39 -14.17 -3.97
C TRP A 70 -1.49 -14.34 -5.04
N LEU A 71 -2.01 -13.24 -5.57
CA LEU A 71 -2.96 -13.27 -6.68
C LEU A 71 -2.35 -13.93 -7.92
N ALA A 72 -1.09 -13.60 -8.24
CA ALA A 72 -0.36 -14.18 -9.36
C ALA A 72 -0.15 -15.68 -9.17
N GLN A 73 0.28 -16.09 -7.97
CA GLN A 73 0.49 -17.50 -7.59
C GLN A 73 -0.81 -18.30 -7.71
N SER A 74 -1.94 -17.77 -7.22
CA SER A 74 -3.25 -18.44 -7.31
C SER A 74 -3.71 -18.71 -8.75
N ARG A 75 -3.17 -17.95 -9.72
CA ARG A 75 -3.51 -18.02 -11.14
C ARG A 75 -2.43 -18.70 -11.98
N GLY A 76 -1.33 -19.16 -11.36
CA GLY A 76 -0.18 -19.72 -12.08
C GLY A 76 0.45 -18.73 -13.06
N THR A 77 0.49 -17.44 -12.70
CA THR A 77 1.06 -16.35 -13.53
C THR A 77 2.12 -15.58 -12.77
N GLU A 78 2.94 -14.83 -13.51
CA GLU A 78 3.91 -13.90 -12.91
C GLU A 78 3.22 -12.62 -12.38
N PRO A 79 3.73 -12.02 -11.28
CA PRO A 79 3.22 -10.75 -10.74
C PRO A 79 3.13 -9.62 -11.78
N SER A 80 4.09 -9.55 -12.70
CA SER A 80 4.12 -8.57 -13.79
C SER A 80 2.91 -8.71 -14.73
N ALA A 81 2.48 -9.94 -15.03
CA ALA A 81 1.31 -10.19 -15.88
C ALA A 81 0.00 -9.76 -15.20
N VAL A 82 -0.05 -9.78 -13.87
CA VAL A 82 -1.19 -9.23 -13.12
C VAL A 82 -1.21 -7.70 -13.23
N LEU A 83 -0.07 -7.04 -13.07
CA LEU A 83 0.05 -5.59 -13.24
C LEU A 83 -0.30 -5.14 -14.66
N ASP A 84 0.17 -5.85 -15.69
CA ASP A 84 -0.15 -5.55 -17.10
C ASP A 84 -1.67 -5.57 -17.35
N ARG A 85 -2.39 -6.52 -16.73
CA ARG A 85 -3.85 -6.63 -16.85
C ARG A 85 -4.58 -5.49 -16.13
N ILE A 86 -4.07 -5.08 -14.96
CA ILE A 86 -4.61 -3.94 -14.21
C ILE A 86 -4.44 -2.66 -15.04
N GLU A 87 -3.26 -2.43 -15.59
CA GLU A 87 -2.97 -1.28 -16.44
C GLU A 87 -3.84 -1.26 -17.71
N GLN A 88 -4.02 -2.41 -18.36
CA GLN A 88 -4.94 -2.54 -19.50
C GLN A 88 -6.40 -2.27 -19.14
N ALA A 89 -6.85 -2.63 -17.94
CA ALA A 89 -8.18 -2.30 -17.45
C ALA A 89 -8.34 -0.79 -17.22
N SER A 90 -7.28 -0.13 -16.76
CA SER A 90 -7.27 1.32 -16.56
C SER A 90 -7.26 2.14 -17.84
N ILE A 91 -6.56 1.68 -18.88
CA ILE A 91 -6.67 2.24 -20.22
C ILE A 91 -8.11 2.14 -20.78
N LYS A 92 -8.89 1.16 -20.30
CA LYS A 92 -10.30 0.96 -20.69
C LYS A 92 -11.31 1.73 -19.82
N GLY A 93 -10.85 2.64 -18.95
CA GLY A 93 -11.72 3.52 -18.16
C GLY A 93 -12.05 3.04 -16.74
N LEU A 94 -11.37 2.01 -16.23
CA LEU A 94 -11.40 1.63 -14.81
C LEU A 94 -10.17 2.23 -14.11
N GLU A 95 -10.29 3.44 -13.56
CA GLU A 95 -9.18 4.18 -12.94
C GLU A 95 -8.49 3.35 -11.84
N THR A 96 -7.37 2.72 -12.18
CA THR A 96 -6.34 2.37 -11.21
C THR A 96 -5.32 3.50 -11.29
N PRO A 97 -4.96 4.15 -10.18
CA PRO A 97 -4.00 5.24 -10.22
C PRO A 97 -2.67 4.76 -10.78
N ASN A 98 -2.18 5.44 -11.82
CA ASN A 98 -0.92 5.15 -12.51
C ASN A 98 0.27 5.07 -11.51
N ARG A 99 0.21 5.86 -10.42
CA ARG A 99 1.23 5.92 -9.36
C ARG A 99 1.35 4.62 -8.56
N VAL A 100 0.24 3.94 -8.24
CA VAL A 100 0.25 2.64 -7.57
C VAL A 100 0.95 1.59 -8.44
N VAL A 101 0.57 1.50 -9.72
CA VAL A 101 1.18 0.54 -10.65
C VAL A 101 2.67 0.81 -10.83
N ALA A 102 3.07 2.08 -10.98
CA ALA A 102 4.47 2.47 -11.08
C ALA A 102 5.27 2.04 -9.84
N MET A 103 4.73 2.27 -8.63
CA MET A 103 5.39 1.86 -7.38
C MET A 103 5.52 0.35 -7.27
N LEU A 104 4.46 -0.39 -7.63
CA LEU A 104 4.47 -1.86 -7.61
C LEU A 104 5.44 -2.44 -8.63
N ARG A 105 5.55 -1.86 -9.84
CA ARG A 105 6.57 -2.27 -10.80
C ARG A 105 7.96 -2.06 -10.22
N THR A 106 8.24 -0.89 -9.65
CA THR A 106 9.55 -0.61 -9.03
C THR A 106 9.88 -1.61 -7.92
N LEU A 107 8.91 -1.97 -7.07
CA LEU A 107 9.10 -2.96 -6.00
C LEU A 107 9.32 -4.38 -6.52
N LEU A 108 8.61 -4.79 -7.59
CA LEU A 108 8.65 -6.16 -8.11
C LEU A 108 9.75 -6.41 -9.15
N THR A 109 10.20 -5.36 -9.86
CA THR A 109 11.20 -5.47 -10.94
C THR A 109 12.47 -4.67 -10.68
N GLY A 110 12.53 -3.89 -9.59
CA GLY A 110 13.72 -3.14 -9.21
C GLY A 110 14.90 -4.05 -8.82
N PRO A 111 16.14 -3.53 -8.86
CA PRO A 111 17.29 -4.26 -8.36
C PRO A 111 17.09 -4.62 -6.87
N PRO A 112 17.65 -5.75 -6.39
CA PRO A 112 17.53 -6.14 -4.99
C PRO A 112 18.02 -5.02 -4.06
N GLY A 113 17.15 -4.61 -3.14
CA GLY A 113 17.40 -3.51 -2.21
C GLY A 113 16.41 -2.38 -2.41
N MET A 114 15.88 -1.84 -1.31
CA MET A 114 14.83 -0.81 -1.28
C MET A 114 15.28 0.55 -1.84
N ALA A 115 16.48 0.66 -2.45
CA ALA A 115 17.07 1.91 -2.91
C ALA A 115 16.26 2.55 -4.03
N ALA A 116 15.89 1.79 -5.07
CA ALA A 116 15.09 2.31 -6.18
C ALA A 116 13.68 2.74 -5.73
N THR A 117 13.10 2.02 -4.76
CA THR A 117 11.82 2.40 -4.16
C THR A 117 11.94 3.68 -3.33
N ALA A 118 13.01 3.80 -2.53
CA ALA A 118 13.27 5.00 -1.74
C ALA A 118 13.49 6.22 -2.63
N ASP A 119 14.26 6.09 -3.71
CA ASP A 119 14.51 7.17 -4.67
C ASP A 119 13.20 7.63 -5.35
N LEU A 120 12.37 6.68 -5.79
CA LEU A 120 11.05 6.97 -6.36
C LEU A 120 10.16 7.71 -5.36
N MET A 121 10.17 7.31 -4.09
CA MET A 121 9.34 7.93 -3.06
C MET A 121 9.80 9.34 -2.71
N VAL A 122 11.11 9.57 -2.61
CA VAL A 122 11.68 10.90 -2.42
C VAL A 122 11.34 11.80 -3.61
N GLN A 123 11.43 11.27 -4.83
CA GLN A 123 11.06 12.02 -6.03
C GLN A 123 9.59 12.43 -6.00
N ILE A 124 8.66 11.49 -5.76
CA ILE A 124 7.22 11.78 -5.72
C ILE A 124 6.92 12.81 -4.62
N PHE A 125 7.49 12.65 -3.43
CA PHE A 125 7.29 13.58 -2.32
C PHE A 125 7.81 14.99 -2.64
N ALA A 126 8.98 15.10 -3.28
CA ALA A 126 9.57 16.40 -3.65
C ALA A 126 8.81 17.11 -4.78
N GLU A 127 8.21 16.36 -5.70
CA GLU A 127 7.44 16.90 -6.82
C GLU A 127 6.00 17.28 -6.43
N ASP A 128 5.34 16.45 -5.61
CA ASP A 128 3.92 16.57 -5.27
C ASP A 128 3.65 15.90 -3.91
N GLU A 129 3.82 16.67 -2.82
CA GLU A 129 3.60 16.19 -1.46
C GLU A 129 2.15 15.70 -1.24
N GLU A 130 1.15 16.43 -1.74
CA GLU A 130 -0.26 16.01 -1.62
C GLU A 130 -0.50 14.72 -2.40
N GLY A 131 0.06 14.62 -3.61
CA GLY A 131 0.04 13.42 -4.43
C GLY A 131 0.74 12.22 -3.81
N TYR A 132 1.75 12.46 -2.98
CA TYR A 132 2.42 11.42 -2.21
C TYR A 132 1.54 10.87 -1.09
N TYR A 133 0.81 11.74 -0.37
CA TYR A 133 -0.18 11.29 0.60
C TYR A 133 -1.34 10.53 -0.05
N ASP A 134 -1.80 11.01 -1.21
CA ASP A 134 -2.84 10.33 -1.99
C ASP A 134 -2.37 8.93 -2.43
N LEU A 135 -1.11 8.78 -2.87
CA LEU A 135 -0.54 7.46 -3.19
C LEU A 135 -0.64 6.47 -2.02
N ILE A 136 -0.41 6.91 -0.78
CA ILE A 136 -0.52 6.04 0.41
C ILE A 136 -1.97 5.57 0.58
N VAL A 137 -2.93 6.47 0.44
CA VAL A 137 -4.36 6.14 0.50
C VAL A 137 -4.72 5.12 -0.59
N GLU A 138 -4.27 5.38 -1.82
CA GLU A 138 -4.50 4.51 -2.99
C GLU A 138 -3.89 3.12 -2.79
N LEU A 139 -2.69 3.01 -2.20
CA LEU A 139 -2.06 1.73 -1.87
C LEU A 139 -2.88 0.93 -0.83
N GLY A 140 -3.46 1.61 0.15
CA GLY A 140 -4.37 1.00 1.12
C GLY A 140 -5.63 0.45 0.46
N GLU A 141 -6.26 1.24 -0.42
CA GLU A 141 -7.46 0.86 -1.17
C GLU A 141 -7.22 -0.27 -2.16
N PHE A 142 -6.08 -0.23 -2.84
CA PHE A 142 -5.62 -1.30 -3.71
C PHE A 142 -5.41 -2.60 -2.93
N SER A 143 -4.78 -2.52 -1.76
CA SER A 143 -4.57 -3.68 -0.88
C SER A 143 -5.90 -4.26 -0.42
N ALA A 144 -6.85 -3.43 0.05
CA ALA A 144 -8.19 -3.86 0.41
C ALA A 144 -8.93 -4.56 -0.75
N SER A 145 -8.80 -4.02 -1.96
CA SER A 145 -9.39 -4.62 -3.18
C SER A 145 -8.80 -6.00 -3.47
N CYS A 146 -7.49 -6.18 -3.28
CA CYS A 146 -6.81 -7.46 -3.47
C CYS A 146 -7.20 -8.49 -2.39
N VAL A 147 -7.33 -8.07 -1.12
CA VAL A 147 -7.85 -8.93 -0.04
C VAL A 147 -9.25 -9.41 -0.36
N ASN A 148 -10.15 -8.51 -0.76
CA ASN A 148 -11.51 -8.88 -1.17
C ASN A 148 -11.52 -9.80 -2.40
N LEU A 149 -10.60 -9.61 -3.35
CA LEU A 149 -10.49 -10.49 -4.52
C LEU A 149 -10.05 -11.90 -4.13
N LEU A 150 -9.09 -12.05 -3.20
CA LEU A 150 -8.65 -13.35 -2.69
C LEU A 150 -9.79 -14.10 -1.96
N ASP A 151 -10.59 -13.37 -1.18
CA ASP A 151 -11.74 -13.91 -0.44
C ASP A 151 -12.85 -14.35 -1.39
N THR A 152 -13.27 -13.47 -2.31
CA THR A 152 -14.34 -13.74 -3.29
C THR A 152 -14.00 -14.83 -4.29
N THR A 153 -12.71 -15.05 -4.58
CA THR A 153 -12.25 -16.16 -5.45
C THR A 153 -11.98 -17.46 -4.69
N GLY A 154 -12.16 -17.45 -3.35
CA GLY A 154 -11.97 -18.63 -2.50
C GLY A 154 -10.50 -19.04 -2.32
N VAL A 155 -9.55 -18.15 -2.64
CA VAL A 155 -8.11 -18.41 -2.51
C VAL A 155 -7.67 -18.33 -1.05
N SER A 156 -8.08 -17.28 -0.35
CA SER A 156 -7.79 -17.10 1.08
C SER A 156 -8.88 -16.23 1.69
N THR A 157 -9.27 -16.54 2.92
CA THR A 157 -10.26 -15.71 3.62
C THR A 157 -9.67 -14.32 3.92
N THR A 158 -10.53 -13.32 4.09
CA THR A 158 -10.12 -11.98 4.54
C THR A 158 -9.26 -12.06 5.82
N GLU A 159 -9.68 -12.84 6.82
CA GLU A 159 -8.96 -12.97 8.10
C GLU A 159 -7.58 -13.61 7.92
N ALA A 160 -7.50 -14.71 7.17
CA ALA A 160 -6.23 -15.38 6.89
C ALA A 160 -5.26 -14.46 6.12
N THR A 161 -5.76 -13.78 5.09
CA THR A 161 -4.96 -12.84 4.29
C THR A 161 -4.40 -11.70 5.14
N LEU A 162 -5.22 -11.12 6.04
CA LEU A 162 -4.75 -10.06 6.94
C LEU A 162 -3.73 -10.55 7.96
N LYS A 163 -3.84 -11.81 8.41
CA LYS A 163 -2.86 -12.42 9.30
C LYS A 163 -1.52 -12.65 8.58
N ASP A 164 -1.55 -13.22 7.38
CA ASP A 164 -0.35 -13.47 6.58
C ASP A 164 0.34 -12.14 6.20
N LEU A 165 -0.44 -11.07 5.95
CA LEU A 165 0.10 -9.73 5.75
C LEU A 165 0.78 -9.16 7.00
N ASP A 166 0.18 -9.32 8.17
CA ASP A 166 0.77 -8.88 9.44
C ASP A 166 2.11 -9.61 9.68
N GLU A 167 2.17 -10.92 9.46
CA GLU A 167 3.40 -11.72 9.55
C GLU A 167 4.46 -11.25 8.54
N MET A 168 4.10 -11.10 7.27
CA MET A 168 5.01 -10.63 6.22
C MET A 168 5.58 -9.24 6.52
N LEU A 169 4.76 -8.31 7.01
CA LEU A 169 5.21 -6.96 7.36
C LEU A 169 6.12 -6.97 8.58
N ARG A 170 5.84 -7.80 9.60
CA ARG A 170 6.73 -7.95 10.75
C ARG A 170 8.11 -8.44 10.32
N ASP A 171 8.16 -9.44 9.44
CA ASP A 171 9.41 -9.95 8.88
C ASP A 171 10.16 -8.84 8.14
N PHE A 172 9.47 -8.11 7.27
CA PHE A 172 10.02 -6.96 6.53
C PHE A 172 10.64 -5.89 7.43
N TYR A 173 10.01 -5.58 8.56
CA TYR A 173 10.50 -4.56 9.50
C TYR A 173 11.56 -5.07 10.48
N SER A 174 11.67 -6.39 10.66
CA SER A 174 12.65 -7.04 11.53
C SER A 174 13.99 -7.34 10.87
N GLY A 175 14.02 -7.38 9.53
CA GLY A 175 15.23 -7.50 8.71
C GLY A 175 16.00 -6.19 8.57
#